data_AF-A0A9E3USL9-F1
#
_entry.id   AF-A0A9E3USL9-F1
#
_cell.length_a   1.000
_cell.length_b   1.000
_cell.length_c   1.000
_cell.angle_alpha   90.00
_cell.angle_beta   90.00
_cell.angle_gamma   90.00
#
_symmetry.space_group_name_H-M   'P 1'
#
loop_
_entity.id
_entity.type
_entity.pdbx_description
1 polymer ?
#
loop_
_entity_poly.entity_id
_entity_poly.type
_entity_poly.pdbx_seq_one_letter_code
_entity_poly.pdbx_strand_id
1 'polypeptide(L)'
;MRPLPTLAILFLSALTAPAALPHGPAPTTPQRSVSQHGITWTFDRDVPVGRFINGDFYVVGPVTVVALDPRTLVGPEVPESELGTREKARVRNATWVRNGSMRNPPARPEVAYDSGVRNYFKPDLLAVPPIRLQPGDRLVSTISFKVGEEPNFPYHGGRGSREHHDNSPIRVAAVLTCLAQAQPADAFRPSYGDSEARIYLGRNLRRDLLPRLPPPPETPDLDVWLRVFERPWINTCFFGFDQPMENMPHYGQWVGQAQSMGGLLLMLDLDPAKKEQLMIRMVQVGIDYWGLVRNGHRGWPGWGGHGSGRKFPIVLAGLLLGDPEMAAPSRTFPKVEFGEDNQTLYGEGWTGARALFAGHSGIQRASGTAERPHWGPYEHLHPSQWTAQQRQSEAYRRANTSSSWVGQALTLRLLRAEQAWDHPAFFDYVDRWMTDPNDRDHRLEIMRHHPGFNLDDRARHTHQGNAWEPFVRSMWDRHASPPPYSPR
;
A
#
# COMPACT_ATOMS: atom_id res chain seq x y z
N MET A 1 -42.48 -21.77 -55.24
CA MET A 1 -41.08 -22.19 -54.98
C MET A 1 -40.40 -21.09 -54.20
N ARG A 2 -40.25 -21.26 -52.88
CA ARG A 2 -39.60 -20.28 -51.98
C ARG A 2 -38.14 -20.70 -51.79
N PRO A 3 -37.16 -19.78 -51.82
CA PRO A 3 -35.76 -20.12 -51.60
C PRO A 3 -35.48 -20.34 -50.09
N LEU A 4 -34.62 -21.30 -49.81
CA LEU A 4 -34.07 -21.65 -48.48
C LEU A 4 -33.17 -20.52 -47.95
N PRO A 5 -33.07 -20.35 -46.61
CA PRO A 5 -32.22 -19.31 -46.02
C PRO A 5 -30.74 -19.73 -45.97
N THR A 6 -29.89 -18.75 -46.22
CA THR A 6 -28.43 -18.80 -46.19
C THR A 6 -27.93 -19.08 -44.77
N LEU A 7 -27.11 -20.13 -44.62
CA LEU A 7 -26.45 -20.50 -43.38
C LEU A 7 -25.32 -19.50 -43.08
N ALA A 8 -25.45 -18.70 -42.03
CA ALA A 8 -24.38 -17.85 -41.52
C ALA A 8 -23.38 -18.71 -40.73
N ILE A 9 -22.17 -18.88 -41.27
CA ILE A 9 -21.05 -19.54 -40.60
C ILE A 9 -20.50 -18.56 -39.56
N LEU A 10 -20.80 -18.81 -38.28
CA LEU A 10 -20.13 -18.19 -37.14
C LEU A 10 -18.68 -18.70 -37.09
N PHE A 11 -17.73 -17.84 -37.44
CA PHE A 11 -16.33 -18.05 -37.06
C PHE A 11 -16.20 -17.88 -35.54
N LEU A 12 -16.19 -18.99 -34.81
CA LEU A 12 -15.62 -19.02 -33.47
C LEU A 12 -14.12 -18.72 -33.59
N SER A 13 -13.70 -17.51 -33.22
CA SER A 13 -12.29 -17.27 -32.92
C SER A 13 -11.94 -18.07 -31.67
N ALA A 14 -11.24 -19.20 -31.85
CA ALA A 14 -10.63 -19.90 -30.74
C ALA A 14 -9.61 -18.96 -30.08
N LEU A 15 -9.94 -18.46 -28.89
CA LEU A 15 -8.96 -17.85 -28.00
C LEU A 15 -7.88 -18.91 -27.75
N THR A 16 -6.69 -18.68 -28.26
CA THR A 16 -5.50 -19.41 -27.85
C THR A 16 -5.34 -19.21 -26.35
N ALA A 17 -5.56 -20.28 -25.59
CA ALA A 17 -5.21 -20.31 -24.17
C ALA A 17 -3.75 -19.87 -24.03
N PRO A 18 -3.40 -19.02 -23.05
CA PRO A 18 -2.00 -18.69 -22.78
C PRO A 18 -1.26 -20.01 -22.54
N ALA A 19 -0.12 -20.20 -23.21
CA ALA A 19 0.69 -21.40 -23.09
C ALA A 19 0.91 -21.70 -21.60
N ALA A 20 0.54 -22.91 -21.16
CA ALA A 20 0.69 -23.33 -19.78
C ALA A 20 2.14 -23.14 -19.36
N LEU A 21 2.38 -22.27 -18.36
CA LEU A 21 3.72 -22.04 -17.85
C LEU A 21 4.28 -23.38 -17.33
N PRO A 22 5.53 -23.75 -17.69
CA PRO A 22 6.11 -25.00 -17.25
C PRO A 22 6.03 -25.13 -15.72
N HIS A 23 5.73 -26.35 -15.26
CA HIS A 23 5.55 -26.67 -13.84
C HIS A 23 6.88 -26.87 -13.10
N GLY A 24 8.00 -26.89 -13.82
CA GLY A 24 9.35 -27.05 -13.28
C GLY A 24 10.03 -25.72 -12.91
N PRO A 25 11.21 -25.79 -12.27
CA PRO A 25 12.01 -24.61 -11.98
C PRO A 25 12.32 -23.82 -13.26
N ALA A 26 12.23 -22.51 -13.19
CA ALA A 26 12.65 -21.63 -14.27
C ALA A 26 14.18 -21.74 -14.47
N PRO A 27 14.68 -21.59 -15.71
CA PRO A 27 16.11 -21.56 -15.96
C PRO A 27 16.75 -20.40 -15.20
N THR A 28 17.88 -20.69 -14.56
CA THR A 28 18.74 -19.67 -13.93
C THR A 28 19.97 -19.44 -14.79
N THR A 29 20.45 -18.21 -14.82
CA THR A 29 21.68 -17.84 -15.55
C THR A 29 22.79 -17.53 -14.55
N PRO A 30 23.98 -18.16 -14.64
CA PRO A 30 25.14 -17.76 -13.86
C PRO A 30 25.52 -16.31 -14.16
N GLN A 31 25.57 -15.46 -13.14
CA GLN A 31 25.96 -14.05 -13.27
C GLN A 31 26.82 -13.63 -12.09
N ARG A 32 27.76 -12.71 -12.33
CA ARG A 32 28.62 -12.12 -11.29
C ARG A 32 27.99 -10.93 -10.58
N SER A 33 26.94 -10.36 -11.16
CA SER A 33 26.16 -9.27 -10.56
C SER A 33 24.75 -9.22 -11.15
N VAL A 34 23.84 -8.56 -10.45
CA VAL A 34 22.49 -8.22 -10.95
C VAL A 34 22.16 -6.79 -10.59
N SER A 35 21.46 -6.10 -11.48
CA SER A 35 21.03 -4.71 -11.29
C SER A 35 19.51 -4.60 -11.34
N GLN A 36 18.92 -3.95 -10.34
CA GLN A 36 17.49 -3.70 -10.26
C GLN A 36 17.23 -2.28 -9.73
N HIS A 37 16.43 -1.49 -10.45
CA HIS A 37 16.04 -0.14 -10.08
C HIS A 37 17.22 0.81 -9.74
N GLY A 38 18.37 0.62 -10.40
CA GLY A 38 19.58 1.41 -10.15
C GLY A 38 20.41 0.94 -8.95
N ILE A 39 20.08 -0.20 -8.36
CA ILE A 39 20.89 -0.88 -7.34
C ILE A 39 21.52 -2.11 -7.96
N THR A 40 22.83 -2.27 -7.83
CA THR A 40 23.59 -3.43 -8.30
C THR A 40 24.19 -4.18 -7.13
N TRP A 41 23.95 -5.49 -7.08
CA TRP A 41 24.64 -6.41 -6.16
C TRP A 41 25.69 -7.19 -6.94
N THR A 42 26.95 -7.13 -6.50
CA THR A 42 28.06 -7.91 -7.08
C THR A 42 28.42 -9.04 -6.14
N PHE A 43 28.59 -10.24 -6.70
CA PHE A 43 28.84 -11.47 -5.96
C PHE A 43 30.33 -11.85 -5.99
N ASP A 44 30.74 -12.68 -5.03
CA ASP A 44 32.11 -13.22 -4.94
C ASP A 44 32.48 -14.15 -6.11
N ARG A 45 31.48 -14.70 -6.79
CA ARG A 45 31.60 -15.63 -7.92
C ARG A 45 30.38 -15.54 -8.83
N ASP A 46 30.38 -16.27 -9.94
CA ASP A 46 29.15 -16.47 -10.71
C ASP A 46 28.14 -17.27 -9.90
N VAL A 47 26.92 -16.74 -9.76
CA VAL A 47 25.82 -17.37 -9.03
C VAL A 47 24.62 -17.59 -9.95
N PRO A 48 23.87 -18.68 -9.81
CA PRO A 48 22.65 -18.86 -10.59
C PRO A 48 21.61 -17.81 -10.17
N VAL A 49 21.20 -16.97 -11.12
CA VAL A 49 20.21 -15.92 -10.95
C VAL A 49 18.92 -16.31 -11.65
N GLY A 50 17.79 -16.15 -10.96
CA GLY A 50 16.45 -16.24 -11.53
C GLY A 50 15.61 -15.00 -11.24
N ARG A 51 14.38 -15.00 -11.73
CA ARG A 51 13.39 -13.94 -11.49
C ARG A 51 12.08 -14.52 -11.00
N PHE A 52 11.44 -13.81 -10.09
CA PHE A 52 10.05 -14.04 -9.70
C PHE A 52 9.08 -13.46 -10.74
N ILE A 53 7.81 -13.86 -10.68
CA ILE A 53 6.75 -13.43 -11.60
C ILE A 53 6.50 -11.91 -11.55
N ASN A 54 6.78 -11.26 -10.42
CA ASN A 54 6.69 -9.82 -10.27
C ASN A 54 7.91 -9.06 -10.85
N GLY A 55 8.94 -9.78 -11.31
CA GLY A 55 10.14 -9.25 -11.96
C GLY A 55 11.37 -9.14 -11.06
N ASP A 56 11.21 -9.29 -9.74
CA ASP A 56 12.30 -9.21 -8.76
C ASP A 56 13.29 -10.37 -8.92
N PHE A 57 14.57 -10.11 -8.63
CA PHE A 57 15.61 -11.11 -8.73
C PHE A 57 15.74 -12.01 -7.49
N TYR A 58 16.14 -13.25 -7.72
CA TYR A 58 16.69 -14.14 -6.70
C TYR A 58 18.00 -14.79 -7.15
N VAL A 59 18.79 -15.24 -6.18
CA VAL A 59 19.99 -16.06 -6.36
C VAL A 59 19.83 -17.43 -5.71
N VAL A 60 20.52 -18.44 -6.22
CA VAL A 60 20.45 -19.81 -5.70
C VAL A 60 21.73 -20.22 -4.97
N GLY A 61 21.55 -20.77 -3.78
CA GLY A 61 22.61 -21.21 -2.86
C GLY A 61 23.13 -20.09 -1.96
N PRO A 62 24.01 -20.39 -0.99
CA PRO A 62 24.67 -19.37 -0.19
C PRO A 62 25.52 -18.45 -1.07
N VAL A 63 25.30 -17.14 -0.95
CA VAL A 63 25.95 -16.11 -1.79
C VAL A 63 26.59 -15.06 -0.90
N THR A 64 27.75 -14.54 -1.32
CA THR A 64 28.36 -13.37 -0.68
C THR A 64 28.24 -12.18 -1.62
N VAL A 65 27.53 -11.14 -1.20
CA VAL A 65 27.55 -9.84 -1.89
C VAL A 65 28.80 -9.10 -1.45
N VAL A 66 29.75 -8.90 -2.37
CA VAL A 66 31.06 -8.27 -2.11
C VAL A 66 31.08 -6.78 -2.44
N ALA A 67 30.15 -6.31 -3.27
CA ALA A 67 29.99 -4.88 -3.54
C ALA A 67 28.53 -4.51 -3.83
N LEU A 68 28.21 -3.25 -3.53
CA LEU A 68 26.95 -2.60 -3.83
C LEU A 68 27.22 -1.35 -4.64
N ASP A 69 26.39 -1.09 -5.65
CA ASP A 69 26.35 0.20 -6.36
C ASP A 69 24.91 0.73 -6.35
N PRO A 70 24.63 1.92 -5.79
CA PRO A 70 25.58 2.79 -5.11
C PRO A 70 26.15 2.17 -3.82
N ARG A 71 27.40 2.53 -3.50
CA ARG A 71 28.09 2.03 -2.31
C ARG A 71 27.39 2.52 -1.04
N THR A 72 27.30 1.65 -0.04
CA THR A 72 26.95 2.03 1.33
C THR A 72 28.06 2.90 1.93
N LEU A 73 27.70 4.09 2.40
CA LEU A 73 28.63 5.00 3.07
C LEU A 73 28.34 4.97 4.57
N VAL A 74 29.38 4.83 5.40
CA VAL A 74 29.23 4.76 6.86
C VAL A 74 30.15 5.76 7.56
N GLY A 75 29.63 6.41 8.59
CA GLY A 75 30.37 7.30 9.45
C GLY A 75 31.01 8.46 8.66
N PRO A 76 32.33 8.70 8.82
CA PRO A 76 33.04 9.78 8.12
C PRO A 76 33.01 9.70 6.59
N GLU A 77 32.62 8.57 6.00
CA GLU A 77 32.47 8.44 4.54
C GLU A 77 31.24 9.19 4.01
N VAL A 78 30.26 9.50 4.87
CA VAL A 78 29.09 10.28 4.48
C VAL A 78 29.50 11.75 4.36
N PRO A 79 29.39 12.38 3.17
CA PRO A 79 29.80 13.76 3.00
C PRO A 79 28.97 14.70 3.89
N GLU A 80 29.61 15.68 4.53
CA GLU A 80 28.90 16.62 5.40
C GLU A 80 27.85 17.48 4.66
N SER A 81 28.03 17.66 3.36
CA SER A 81 27.06 18.32 2.47
C SER A 81 25.78 17.52 2.28
N GLU A 82 25.83 16.21 2.51
CA GLU A 82 24.70 15.29 2.37
C GLU A 82 23.97 15.06 3.70
N LEU A 83 24.38 15.72 4.77
CA LEU A 83 23.76 15.66 6.09
C LEU A 83 22.90 16.91 6.30
N GLY A 84 21.60 16.71 6.50
CA GLY A 84 20.72 17.82 6.84
C GLY A 84 20.86 18.26 8.30
N THR A 85 20.35 19.45 8.60
CA THR A 85 20.52 20.10 9.90
C THR A 85 19.90 19.28 11.04
N ARG A 86 18.75 18.64 10.80
CA ARG A 86 18.05 17.86 11.84
C ARG A 86 18.77 16.55 12.12
N GLU A 87 19.30 15.91 11.09
CA GLU A 87 20.13 14.72 11.20
C GLU A 87 21.40 14.99 12.00
N LYS A 88 22.13 16.08 11.71
CA LYS A 88 23.35 16.48 12.45
C LYS A 88 23.12 16.65 13.94
N ALA A 89 21.97 17.20 14.33
CA ALA A 89 21.61 17.40 15.74
C ALA A 89 21.22 16.09 16.46
N ARG A 90 20.73 15.08 15.73
CA ARG A 90 20.16 13.85 16.29
C ARG A 90 21.13 12.67 16.27
N VAL A 91 22.00 12.60 15.26
CA VAL A 91 22.84 11.42 14.97
C VAL A 91 24.31 11.80 15.01
N ARG A 92 25.12 11.00 15.71
CA ARG A 92 26.57 11.22 15.86
C ARG A 92 27.31 10.77 14.60
N ASN A 93 28.41 11.45 14.27
CA ASN A 93 29.24 11.19 13.08
C ASN A 93 29.51 9.70 12.86
N ALA A 94 29.97 8.98 13.88
CA ALA A 94 30.29 7.55 13.79
C ALA A 94 29.12 6.62 13.36
N THR A 95 27.88 7.12 13.29
CA THR A 95 26.68 6.35 12.97
C THR A 95 25.92 6.86 11.74
N TRP A 96 26.50 7.79 10.96
CA TRP A 96 25.88 8.24 9.72
C TRP A 96 25.88 7.14 8.66
N VAL A 97 24.81 7.06 7.86
CA VAL A 97 24.61 6.02 6.85
C VAL A 97 23.94 6.58 5.61
N ARG A 98 24.44 6.22 4.42
CA ARG A 98 23.76 6.38 3.12
C ARG A 98 23.75 5.06 2.35
N ASN A 99 22.72 4.85 1.54
CA ASN A 99 22.55 3.66 0.70
C ASN A 99 22.68 2.36 1.51
N GLY A 100 22.08 2.35 2.70
CA GLY A 100 22.17 1.24 3.63
C GLY A 100 21.38 0.03 3.12
N SER A 101 21.83 -1.16 3.51
CA SER A 101 21.12 -2.40 3.28
C SER A 101 20.77 -3.08 4.60
N MET A 102 19.70 -3.87 4.62
CA MET A 102 19.29 -4.68 5.77
C MET A 102 19.01 -6.10 5.30
N ARG A 103 19.65 -7.08 5.96
CA ARG A 103 19.34 -8.49 5.80
C ARG A 103 18.17 -8.83 6.72
N ASN A 104 17.09 -9.37 6.15
CA ASN A 104 15.85 -9.72 6.84
C ASN A 104 15.35 -8.59 7.75
N PRO A 105 14.91 -7.45 7.18
CA PRO A 105 14.42 -6.34 7.98
C PRO A 105 13.36 -6.80 8.99
N PRO A 106 13.40 -6.32 10.24
CA PRO A 106 12.48 -6.78 11.26
C PRO A 106 11.07 -6.25 10.98
N ALA A 107 10.05 -7.01 11.38
CA ALA A 107 8.64 -6.62 11.24
C ALA A 107 8.20 -5.62 12.33
N ARG A 108 8.99 -4.57 12.54
CA ARG A 108 8.75 -3.52 13.55
C ARG A 108 9.42 -2.21 13.08
N PRO A 109 9.13 -1.06 13.71
CA PRO A 109 9.55 0.24 13.19
C PRO A 109 11.03 0.54 13.53
N GLU A 110 11.93 -0.24 12.94
CA GLU A 110 13.38 -0.14 13.10
C GLU A 110 14.08 -0.39 11.75
N VAL A 111 14.87 0.59 11.29
CA VAL A 111 15.58 0.52 10.00
C VAL A 111 16.99 1.10 10.06
N ALA A 112 17.84 0.71 9.12
CA ALA A 112 19.24 1.15 9.01
C ALA A 112 19.60 1.73 7.63
N TYR A 113 18.63 1.97 6.75
CA TYR A 113 18.87 2.34 5.36
C TYR A 113 19.54 3.72 5.19
N ASP A 114 19.18 4.69 6.03
CA ASP A 114 19.72 6.06 6.00
C ASP A 114 19.59 6.67 7.40
N SER A 115 20.65 7.31 7.91
CA SER A 115 20.63 7.91 9.25
C SER A 115 19.67 9.11 9.39
N GLY A 116 19.25 9.69 8.27
CA GLY A 116 18.20 10.70 8.18
C GLY A 116 16.81 10.19 8.55
N VAL A 117 16.59 8.86 8.61
CA VAL A 117 15.30 8.30 9.01
C VAL A 117 15.00 8.71 10.46
N ARG A 118 13.88 9.41 10.64
CA ARG A 118 13.46 9.96 11.94
C ARG A 118 12.83 8.87 12.79
N ASN A 119 13.08 8.92 14.10
CA ASN A 119 12.51 8.04 15.15
C ASN A 119 12.82 6.53 15.07
N TYR A 120 13.15 6.01 13.90
CA TYR A 120 13.21 4.57 13.63
C TYR A 120 14.62 4.08 13.22
N PHE A 121 15.60 4.97 13.16
CA PHE A 121 16.96 4.60 12.77
C PHE A 121 17.69 3.77 13.86
N LYS A 122 18.15 2.58 13.50
CA LYS A 122 18.89 1.62 14.33
C LYS A 122 20.12 1.11 13.57
N PRO A 123 21.32 1.70 13.77
CA PRO A 123 22.50 1.39 12.96
C PRO A 123 22.95 -0.07 13.05
N ASP A 124 22.66 -0.77 14.16
CA ASP A 124 23.02 -2.19 14.35
C ASP A 124 22.34 -3.15 13.36
N LEU A 125 21.31 -2.70 12.64
CA LEU A 125 20.65 -3.48 11.60
C LEU A 125 21.33 -3.36 10.23
N LEU A 126 22.35 -2.50 10.10
CA LEU A 126 23.05 -2.24 8.85
C LEU A 126 23.84 -3.47 8.39
N ALA A 127 23.62 -3.90 7.15
CA ALA A 127 24.46 -4.86 6.47
C ALA A 127 25.40 -4.14 5.50
N VAL A 128 26.71 -4.36 5.66
CA VAL A 128 27.77 -3.76 4.83
C VAL A 128 28.57 -4.89 4.15
N PRO A 129 28.95 -4.78 2.87
CA PRO A 129 29.77 -5.80 2.21
C PRO A 129 31.09 -6.10 2.94
N PRO A 130 31.54 -7.38 2.97
CA PRO A 130 30.88 -8.55 2.38
C PRO A 130 29.65 -9.02 3.17
N ILE A 131 28.50 -9.15 2.50
CA ILE A 131 27.24 -9.61 3.11
C ILE A 131 27.01 -11.06 2.72
N ARG A 132 27.09 -11.98 3.69
CA ARG A 132 26.76 -13.39 3.49
C ARG A 132 25.25 -13.60 3.60
N LEU A 133 24.65 -14.10 2.52
CA LEU A 133 23.26 -14.52 2.42
C LEU A 133 23.18 -16.04 2.42
N GLN A 134 22.27 -16.57 3.22
CA GLN A 134 21.87 -17.97 3.24
C GLN A 134 20.51 -18.13 2.55
N PRO A 135 20.22 -19.33 2.02
CA PRO A 135 18.87 -19.66 1.59
C PRO A 135 17.80 -19.26 2.62
N GLY A 136 16.81 -18.49 2.18
CA GLY A 136 15.78 -17.88 3.02
C GLY A 136 16.03 -16.40 3.33
N ASP A 137 17.26 -15.89 3.18
CA ASP A 137 17.56 -14.48 3.42
C ASP A 137 17.01 -13.57 2.32
N ARG A 138 16.56 -12.38 2.73
CA ARG A 138 16.25 -11.25 1.84
C ARG A 138 17.13 -10.08 2.20
N LEU A 139 17.75 -9.47 1.20
CA LEU A 139 18.53 -8.26 1.35
C LEU A 139 17.73 -7.10 0.74
N VAL A 140 17.27 -6.18 1.59
CA VAL A 140 16.69 -4.92 1.12
C VAL A 140 17.82 -3.90 1.06
N SER A 141 18.08 -3.40 -0.14
CA SER A 141 19.10 -2.39 -0.40
C SER A 141 18.45 -1.11 -0.89
N THR A 142 19.08 0.04 -0.61
CA THR A 142 18.46 1.34 -0.86
C THR A 142 19.38 2.32 -1.55
N ILE A 143 18.78 3.32 -2.21
CA ILE A 143 19.44 4.55 -2.64
C ILE A 143 18.91 5.70 -1.80
N SER A 144 19.80 6.46 -1.17
CA SER A 144 19.47 7.67 -0.43
C SER A 144 19.28 8.86 -1.37
N PHE A 145 18.39 9.78 -1.02
CA PHE A 145 18.37 11.11 -1.62
C PHE A 145 19.60 11.91 -1.19
N LYS A 146 20.08 12.75 -2.10
CA LYS A 146 20.97 13.85 -1.76
C LYS A 146 20.21 14.97 -1.07
N VAL A 147 20.90 15.83 -0.33
CA VAL A 147 20.31 17.05 0.25
C VAL A 147 19.86 17.97 -0.89
N GLY A 148 18.60 18.42 -0.83
CA GLY A 148 18.00 19.27 -1.85
C GLY A 148 17.45 18.52 -3.08
N GLU A 149 17.71 17.22 -3.21
CA GLU A 149 17.13 16.41 -4.29
C GLU A 149 15.62 16.23 -4.05
N GLU A 150 14.83 16.51 -5.09
CA GLU A 150 13.37 16.36 -5.03
C GLU A 150 12.94 14.96 -5.48
N PRO A 151 11.95 14.36 -4.82
CA PRO A 151 11.42 13.05 -5.16
C PRO A 151 10.58 13.07 -6.44
N ASN A 152 10.74 12.04 -7.26
CA ASN A 152 9.82 11.74 -8.35
C ASN A 152 8.85 10.61 -7.94
N PHE A 153 7.78 10.97 -7.23
CA PHE A 153 6.78 10.01 -6.79
C PHE A 153 6.05 9.36 -7.96
N PRO A 154 5.77 8.04 -7.90
CA PRO A 154 5.01 7.38 -8.96
C PRO A 154 3.53 7.79 -8.96
N TYR A 155 3.00 8.25 -7.82
CA TYR A 155 1.68 8.83 -7.64
C TYR A 155 1.71 9.65 -6.35
N HIS A 156 1.09 10.85 -6.35
CA HIS A 156 1.02 11.87 -5.29
C HIS A 156 1.99 11.73 -4.08
N GLY A 157 2.71 12.80 -3.77
CA GLY A 157 3.53 12.87 -2.57
C GLY A 157 3.68 14.29 -2.03
N GLY A 158 4.43 14.41 -0.93
CA GLY A 158 4.81 15.72 -0.37
C GLY A 158 5.68 16.51 -1.35
N ARG A 159 5.78 17.83 -1.17
CA ARG A 159 6.75 18.64 -1.92
C ARG A 159 8.10 18.69 -1.19
N GLY A 160 9.15 18.99 -1.94
CA GLY A 160 10.51 19.21 -1.44
C GLY A 160 11.28 17.93 -1.12
N SER A 161 12.39 18.07 -0.41
CA SER A 161 13.46 17.05 -0.32
C SER A 161 13.50 16.31 1.01
N ARG A 162 14.53 15.47 1.22
CA ARG A 162 14.82 14.85 2.53
C ARG A 162 14.84 15.90 3.65
N GLU A 163 14.36 15.52 4.84
CA GLU A 163 14.14 16.39 6.02
C GLU A 163 13.01 17.42 5.92
N HIS A 164 12.39 17.60 4.74
CA HIS A 164 11.21 18.45 4.60
C HIS A 164 9.95 17.70 5.06
N HIS A 165 9.22 18.27 6.03
CA HIS A 165 8.03 17.65 6.61
C HIS A 165 8.24 16.17 6.97
N ASP A 166 7.46 15.29 6.37
CA ASP A 166 7.49 13.85 6.62
C ASP A 166 8.23 13.05 5.56
N ASN A 167 8.87 13.72 4.59
CA ASN A 167 9.61 13.07 3.52
C ASN A 167 10.72 12.15 4.07
N SER A 168 10.74 10.95 3.53
CA SER A 168 11.78 9.95 3.75
C SER A 168 13.11 10.39 3.12
N PRO A 169 14.28 10.06 3.70
CA PRO A 169 15.56 10.23 3.02
C PRO A 169 15.83 9.14 1.96
N ILE A 170 14.94 8.16 1.81
CA ILE A 170 15.12 7.00 0.93
C ILE A 170 14.46 7.28 -0.43
N ARG A 171 15.24 7.20 -1.50
CA ARG A 171 14.78 7.42 -2.87
C ARG A 171 14.21 6.14 -3.48
N VAL A 172 15.01 5.08 -3.50
CA VAL A 172 14.67 3.79 -4.10
C VAL A 172 15.01 2.65 -3.13
N ALA A 173 14.22 1.59 -3.16
CA ALA A 173 14.61 0.29 -2.58
C ALA A 173 14.42 -0.84 -3.58
N ALA A 174 15.22 -1.89 -3.43
CA ALA A 174 15.06 -3.14 -4.16
C ALA A 174 15.37 -4.33 -3.23
N VAL A 175 14.82 -5.50 -3.55
CA VAL A 175 14.93 -6.71 -2.72
C VAL A 175 15.63 -7.80 -3.51
N LEU A 176 16.74 -8.31 -2.98
CA LEU A 176 17.39 -9.52 -3.48
C LEU A 176 17.07 -10.69 -2.55
N THR A 177 16.55 -11.79 -3.09
CA THR A 177 16.23 -12.99 -2.31
C THR A 177 17.25 -14.09 -2.56
N CYS A 178 17.74 -14.74 -1.51
CA CYS A 178 18.62 -15.90 -1.59
C CYS A 178 17.79 -17.17 -1.33
N LEU A 179 17.83 -18.14 -2.25
CA LEU A 179 16.99 -19.35 -2.20
C LEU A 179 17.84 -20.62 -2.24
N ALA A 180 17.31 -21.72 -1.72
CA ALA A 180 18.00 -23.01 -1.74
C ALA A 180 18.05 -23.62 -3.15
N GLN A 181 17.02 -23.34 -3.96
CA GLN A 181 16.85 -23.85 -5.31
C GLN A 181 16.08 -22.85 -6.18
N ALA A 182 16.23 -22.99 -7.49
CA ALA A 182 15.44 -22.24 -8.46
C ALA A 182 13.94 -22.47 -8.25
N GLN A 183 13.15 -21.43 -8.48
CA GLN A 183 11.69 -21.45 -8.32
C GLN A 183 10.99 -21.56 -9.67
N PRO A 184 9.74 -22.04 -9.71
CA PRO A 184 8.89 -21.96 -10.90
C PRO A 184 8.81 -20.53 -11.46
N ALA A 185 8.63 -20.40 -12.78
CA ALA A 185 8.59 -19.10 -13.45
C ALA A 185 7.45 -18.19 -12.98
N ASP A 186 6.40 -18.78 -12.39
CA ASP A 186 5.25 -18.07 -11.85
C ASP A 186 5.32 -17.86 -10.33
N ALA A 187 6.47 -18.13 -9.69
CA ALA A 187 6.63 -17.91 -8.26
C ALA A 187 6.65 -16.41 -7.92
N PHE A 188 5.91 -16.01 -6.89
CA PHE A 188 6.01 -14.69 -6.27
C PHE A 188 7.26 -14.58 -5.41
N ARG A 189 7.78 -13.35 -5.28
CA ARG A 189 8.83 -13.07 -4.28
C ARG A 189 8.24 -13.29 -2.88
N PRO A 190 8.94 -13.97 -1.96
CA PRO A 190 8.51 -14.00 -0.56
C PRO A 190 8.57 -12.60 0.06
N SER A 191 7.76 -12.34 1.09
CA SER A 191 7.80 -11.04 1.76
C SER A 191 9.19 -10.71 2.30
N TYR A 192 9.61 -9.46 2.15
CA TYR A 192 10.89 -9.00 2.72
C TYR A 192 10.90 -9.14 4.26
N GLY A 193 9.73 -9.01 4.90
CA GLY A 193 9.56 -9.02 6.36
C GLY A 193 9.12 -10.35 6.96
N ASP A 194 9.01 -11.41 6.17
CA ASP A 194 8.48 -12.72 6.62
C ASP A 194 9.59 -13.70 7.02
N SER A 195 9.56 -14.23 8.25
CA SER A 195 10.57 -15.17 8.73
C SER A 195 10.54 -16.52 8.01
N GLU A 196 9.38 -16.95 7.50
CA GLU A 196 9.23 -18.26 6.83
C GLU A 196 9.56 -18.22 5.34
N ALA A 197 9.66 -17.02 4.74
CA ALA A 197 9.89 -16.81 3.32
C ALA A 197 8.93 -17.62 2.42
N ARG A 198 7.62 -17.58 2.72
CA ARG A 198 6.61 -18.40 2.00
C ARG A 198 6.52 -18.00 0.52
N ILE A 199 6.57 -19.01 -0.35
CA ILE A 199 6.43 -18.86 -1.81
C ILE A 199 4.99 -19.14 -2.23
N TYR A 200 4.40 -18.20 -2.97
CA TYR A 200 3.12 -18.34 -3.65
C TYR A 200 3.33 -18.51 -5.16
N LEU A 201 2.37 -19.12 -5.86
CA LEU A 201 2.46 -19.38 -7.30
C LEU A 201 1.33 -18.67 -8.05
N GLY A 202 1.68 -17.99 -9.15
CA GLY A 202 0.76 -17.27 -10.02
C GLY A 202 -0.31 -18.17 -10.66
N ARG A 203 -0.02 -19.45 -10.90
CA ARG A 203 -1.01 -20.43 -11.38
C ARG A 203 -2.17 -20.65 -10.41
N ASN A 204 -1.99 -20.34 -9.12
CA ASN A 204 -3.03 -20.50 -8.09
C ASN A 204 -3.91 -19.25 -7.96
N LEU A 205 -3.63 -18.16 -8.68
CA LEU A 205 -4.46 -16.96 -8.62
C LEU A 205 -5.87 -17.24 -9.17
N ARG A 206 -6.88 -16.97 -8.35
CA ARG A 206 -8.32 -17.04 -8.64
C ARG A 206 -8.76 -15.83 -9.48
N ARG A 207 -8.28 -15.79 -10.72
CA ARG A 207 -8.54 -14.71 -11.69
C ARG A 207 -10.03 -14.55 -12.01
N ASP A 208 -10.78 -15.63 -11.89
CA ASP A 208 -12.23 -15.70 -12.09
C ASP A 208 -13.03 -14.88 -11.07
N LEU A 209 -12.43 -14.53 -9.92
CA LEU A 209 -13.05 -13.60 -8.96
C LEU A 209 -13.12 -12.17 -9.50
N LEU A 210 -12.22 -11.78 -10.41
CA LEU A 210 -12.18 -10.42 -10.94
C LEU A 210 -13.25 -10.26 -12.04
N PRO A 211 -14.21 -9.35 -11.90
CA PRO A 211 -15.16 -9.09 -12.96
C PRO A 211 -14.49 -8.43 -14.18
N ARG A 212 -15.26 -8.35 -15.26
CA ARG A 212 -14.90 -7.68 -16.52
C ARG A 212 -15.91 -6.58 -16.81
N LEU A 213 -15.96 -5.58 -15.93
CA LEU A 213 -16.87 -4.45 -16.07
C LEU A 213 -16.42 -3.55 -17.24
N PRO A 214 -17.36 -2.92 -17.97
CA PRO A 214 -16.99 -2.01 -19.05
C PRO A 214 -16.25 -0.77 -18.50
N PRO A 215 -15.10 -0.39 -19.07
CA PRO A 215 -14.34 0.77 -18.60
C PRO A 215 -15.14 2.09 -18.81
N PRO A 216 -15.25 2.96 -17.79
CA PRO A 216 -15.81 4.30 -17.97
C PRO A 216 -14.87 5.22 -18.76
N PRO A 217 -15.36 6.34 -19.34
CA PRO A 217 -14.53 7.33 -20.03
C PRO A 217 -13.36 7.88 -19.19
N GLU A 218 -13.55 8.00 -17.87
CA GLU A 218 -12.53 8.50 -16.94
C GLU A 218 -11.48 7.44 -16.55
N THR A 219 -11.48 6.26 -17.19
CA THR A 219 -10.47 5.22 -16.92
C THR A 219 -9.07 5.78 -17.17
N PRO A 220 -8.18 5.76 -16.17
CA PRO A 220 -6.83 6.30 -16.31
C PRO A 220 -5.96 5.39 -17.18
N ASP A 221 -4.84 5.94 -17.66
CA ASP A 221 -3.81 5.14 -18.34
C ASP A 221 -3.26 4.07 -17.38
N LEU A 222 -3.39 2.81 -17.78
CA LEU A 222 -2.96 1.65 -17.00
C LEU A 222 -1.43 1.63 -16.82
N ASP A 223 -0.65 2.22 -17.73
CA ASP A 223 0.82 2.25 -17.62
C ASP A 223 1.31 3.06 -16.41
N VAL A 224 0.57 4.11 -16.04
CA VAL A 224 0.82 4.87 -14.80
C VAL A 224 0.70 3.95 -13.58
N TRP A 225 -0.36 3.14 -13.54
CA TRP A 225 -0.63 2.25 -12.41
C TRP A 225 0.28 1.03 -12.37
N LEU A 226 0.70 0.54 -13.54
CA LEU A 226 1.78 -0.43 -13.61
C LEU A 226 3.04 0.11 -12.94
N ARG A 227 3.44 1.36 -13.21
CA ARG A 227 4.62 1.98 -12.59
C ARG A 227 4.47 2.17 -11.08
N VAL A 228 3.27 2.54 -10.59
CA VAL A 228 2.98 2.74 -9.16
C VAL A 228 3.23 1.50 -8.31
N PHE A 229 2.88 0.32 -8.82
CA PHE A 229 3.06 -0.96 -8.12
C PHE A 229 4.29 -1.75 -8.57
N GLU A 230 5.14 -1.19 -9.45
CA GLU A 230 6.29 -1.90 -9.99
C GLU A 230 7.36 -2.22 -8.95
N ARG A 231 7.70 -1.24 -8.12
CA ARG A 231 8.83 -1.35 -7.17
C ARG A 231 8.32 -1.79 -5.80
N PRO A 232 9.14 -2.47 -4.99
CA PRO A 232 8.72 -2.92 -3.65
C PRO A 232 8.27 -1.77 -2.74
N TRP A 233 7.11 -1.91 -2.11
CA TRP A 233 6.60 -0.96 -1.12
C TRP A 233 7.14 -1.33 0.27
N ILE A 234 8.10 -0.55 0.78
CA ILE A 234 8.67 -0.76 2.12
C ILE A 234 7.88 0.06 3.15
N ASN A 235 7.31 -0.60 4.15
CA ASN A 235 6.35 0.03 5.06
C ASN A 235 6.44 -0.57 6.48
N THR A 236 7.66 -0.72 6.98
CA THR A 236 7.95 -1.24 8.33
C THR A 236 7.73 -0.20 9.42
N CYS A 237 7.80 1.09 9.07
CA CYS A 237 7.53 2.19 9.98
C CYS A 237 6.18 2.86 9.68
N PHE A 238 5.67 3.60 10.66
CA PHE A 238 4.29 4.10 10.60
C PHE A 238 4.12 5.42 9.84
N PHE A 239 5.00 6.41 10.06
CA PHE A 239 4.88 7.75 9.47
C PHE A 239 5.50 7.87 8.07
N GLY A 240 5.96 6.75 7.49
CA GLY A 240 6.54 6.71 6.16
C GLY A 240 7.96 7.28 6.05
N PHE A 241 8.65 7.52 7.15
CA PHE A 241 10.06 7.97 7.14
C PHE A 241 11.03 6.93 6.56
N ASP A 242 10.58 5.69 6.37
CA ASP A 242 11.32 4.57 5.74
C ASP A 242 10.80 4.22 4.33
N GLN A 243 9.77 4.92 3.84
CA GLN A 243 9.17 4.62 2.53
C GLN A 243 10.07 5.17 1.42
N PRO A 244 10.50 4.36 0.44
CA PRO A 244 11.26 4.83 -0.70
C PRO A 244 10.34 5.65 -1.61
N MET A 245 10.62 6.93 -1.74
CA MET A 245 9.65 7.89 -2.32
C MET A 245 9.43 7.71 -3.82
N GLU A 246 10.36 7.08 -4.54
CA GLU A 246 10.13 6.72 -5.95
C GLU A 246 9.58 5.30 -6.12
N ASN A 247 9.44 4.51 -5.04
CA ASN A 247 8.85 3.18 -5.12
C ASN A 247 7.35 3.22 -4.99
N MET A 248 6.84 4.10 -4.13
CA MET A 248 5.45 4.09 -3.68
C MET A 248 4.92 5.50 -3.42
N PRO A 249 3.60 5.70 -3.40
CA PRO A 249 3.01 6.92 -2.87
C PRO A 249 3.43 7.12 -1.42
N HIS A 250 3.54 8.37 -1.01
CA HIS A 250 3.95 8.72 0.35
C HIS A 250 2.84 9.47 1.08
N TYR A 251 2.72 9.25 2.39
CA TYR A 251 1.53 9.60 3.19
C TYR A 251 0.33 8.67 2.94
N GLY A 252 -0.37 8.27 4.01
CA GLY A 252 -1.35 7.18 3.96
C GLY A 252 -2.56 7.45 3.07
N GLN A 253 -2.98 8.70 2.93
CA GLN A 253 -4.04 9.09 2.01
C GLN A 253 -3.72 8.68 0.57
N TRP A 254 -2.52 9.00 0.09
CA TRP A 254 -2.12 8.70 -1.29
C TRP A 254 -1.89 7.21 -1.50
N VAL A 255 -1.45 6.51 -0.47
CA VAL A 255 -1.41 5.03 -0.49
C VAL A 255 -2.82 4.46 -0.61
N GLY A 256 -3.79 4.92 0.20
CA GLY A 256 -5.18 4.48 0.12
C GLY A 256 -5.84 4.79 -1.23
N GLN A 257 -5.53 5.94 -1.82
CA GLN A 257 -5.99 6.29 -3.17
C GLN A 257 -5.36 5.41 -4.24
N ALA A 258 -4.06 5.14 -4.18
CA ALA A 258 -3.42 4.23 -5.12
C ALA A 258 -4.03 2.81 -5.05
N GLN A 259 -4.33 2.34 -3.85
CA GLN A 259 -5.04 1.07 -3.65
C GLN A 259 -6.46 1.11 -4.22
N SER A 260 -7.21 2.20 -4.01
CA SER A 260 -8.53 2.41 -4.62
C SER A 260 -8.47 2.34 -6.16
N MET A 261 -7.50 3.02 -6.77
CA MET A 261 -7.34 3.09 -8.22
C MET A 261 -6.96 1.73 -8.80
N GLY A 262 -5.91 1.09 -8.27
CA GLY A 262 -5.49 -0.24 -8.71
C GLY A 262 -6.58 -1.29 -8.52
N GLY A 263 -7.27 -1.27 -7.37
CA GLY A 263 -8.36 -2.20 -7.07
C GLY A 263 -9.51 -2.11 -8.05
N LEU A 264 -9.92 -0.89 -8.43
CA LEU A 264 -11.00 -0.70 -9.41
C LEU A 264 -10.57 -1.02 -10.84
N LEU A 265 -9.33 -0.73 -11.23
CA LEU A 265 -8.79 -1.12 -12.54
C LEU A 265 -8.80 -2.64 -12.73
N LEU A 266 -8.54 -3.41 -11.67
CA LEU A 266 -8.66 -4.88 -11.71
C LEU A 266 -10.09 -5.38 -11.93
N MET A 267 -11.12 -4.54 -11.73
CA MET A 267 -12.52 -4.91 -11.96
C MET A 267 -12.97 -4.70 -13.41
N LEU A 268 -12.15 -4.06 -14.25
CA LEU A 268 -12.50 -3.65 -15.61
C LEU A 268 -12.08 -4.66 -16.68
N ASP A 269 -12.75 -4.64 -17.83
CA ASP A 269 -12.34 -5.32 -19.06
C ASP A 269 -11.29 -4.48 -19.80
N LEU A 270 -10.03 -4.66 -19.42
CA LEU A 270 -8.85 -3.96 -19.95
C LEU A 270 -7.96 -4.94 -20.74
N ASP A 271 -6.88 -4.42 -21.33
CA ASP A 271 -5.83 -5.25 -21.92
C ASP A 271 -5.42 -6.39 -20.95
N PRO A 272 -5.60 -7.67 -21.34
CA PRO A 272 -5.40 -8.78 -20.41
C PRO A 272 -3.97 -8.88 -19.87
N ALA A 273 -2.96 -8.56 -20.68
CA ALA A 273 -1.56 -8.69 -20.29
C ALA A 273 -1.17 -7.62 -19.26
N LYS A 274 -1.54 -6.36 -19.51
CA LYS A 274 -1.32 -5.27 -18.55
C LYS A 274 -2.14 -5.45 -17.28
N LYS A 275 -3.39 -5.92 -17.38
CA LYS A 275 -4.23 -6.21 -16.21
C LYS A 275 -3.63 -7.33 -15.34
N GLU A 276 -3.15 -8.41 -15.96
CA GLU A 276 -2.44 -9.49 -15.26
C GLU A 276 -1.19 -8.97 -14.55
N GLN A 277 -0.41 -8.11 -15.22
CA GLN A 277 0.79 -7.51 -14.62
C GLN A 277 0.45 -6.60 -13.43
N LEU A 278 -0.61 -5.77 -13.52
CA LEU A 278 -1.09 -4.97 -12.38
C LEU A 278 -1.52 -5.88 -11.22
N MET A 279 -2.27 -6.95 -11.51
CA MET A 279 -2.72 -7.90 -10.50
C MET A 279 -1.53 -8.52 -9.77
N ILE A 280 -0.53 -9.03 -10.49
CA ILE A 280 0.69 -9.61 -9.91
C ILE A 280 1.39 -8.60 -8.99
N ARG A 281 1.56 -7.36 -9.44
CA ARG A 281 2.22 -6.29 -8.68
C ARG A 281 1.46 -5.92 -7.41
N MET A 282 0.13 -5.82 -7.47
CA MET A 282 -0.70 -5.55 -6.29
C MET A 282 -0.73 -6.73 -5.30
N VAL A 283 -0.80 -7.97 -5.81
CA VAL A 283 -0.72 -9.17 -4.97
C VAL A 283 0.62 -9.23 -4.23
N GLN A 284 1.72 -8.84 -4.89
CA GLN A 284 3.03 -8.78 -4.24
C GLN A 284 3.07 -7.80 -3.05
N VAL A 285 2.42 -6.63 -3.16
CA VAL A 285 2.27 -5.69 -2.03
C VAL A 285 1.51 -6.34 -0.87
N GLY A 286 0.44 -7.08 -1.17
CA GLY A 286 -0.32 -7.84 -0.17
C GLY A 286 0.51 -8.92 0.52
N ILE A 287 1.31 -9.68 -0.24
CA ILE A 287 2.24 -10.68 0.31
C ILE A 287 3.24 -10.01 1.25
N ASP A 288 3.82 -8.87 0.85
CA ASP A 288 4.80 -8.14 1.66
C ASP A 288 4.21 -7.73 3.01
N TYR A 289 3.05 -7.09 3.00
CA TYR A 289 2.40 -6.60 4.22
C TYR A 289 1.87 -7.73 5.09
N TRP A 290 1.36 -8.80 4.49
CA TRP A 290 0.98 -10.01 5.22
C TRP A 290 2.16 -10.63 5.95
N GLY A 291 3.31 -10.73 5.27
CA GLY A 291 4.53 -11.24 5.86
C GLY A 291 4.99 -10.44 7.09
N LEU A 292 4.86 -9.12 7.05
CA LEU A 292 5.11 -8.26 8.22
C LEU A 292 4.15 -8.56 9.38
N VAL A 293 2.85 -8.59 9.10
CA VAL A 293 1.83 -8.88 10.13
C VAL A 293 2.04 -10.26 10.75
N ARG A 294 2.28 -11.29 9.93
CA ARG A 294 2.55 -12.65 10.37
C ARG A 294 3.80 -12.75 11.24
N ASN A 295 4.80 -11.92 10.96
CA ASN A 295 6.03 -11.83 11.75
C ASN A 295 5.93 -10.84 12.94
N GLY A 296 4.71 -10.50 13.37
CA GLY A 296 4.45 -9.75 14.59
C GLY A 296 4.36 -8.24 14.45
N HIS A 297 4.31 -7.69 13.23
CA HIS A 297 4.05 -6.27 13.04
C HIS A 297 2.67 -5.91 13.59
N ARG A 298 2.59 -4.83 14.39
CA ARG A 298 1.34 -4.39 15.04
C ARG A 298 0.24 -3.91 14.09
N GLY A 299 0.57 -3.76 12.81
CA GLY A 299 -0.27 -3.12 11.81
C GLY A 299 -0.04 -1.61 11.69
N TRP A 300 -0.96 -0.93 11.01
CA TRP A 300 -0.91 0.49 10.70
C TRP A 300 -2.17 1.17 11.26
N PRO A 301 -2.15 1.55 12.55
CA PRO A 301 -3.32 2.06 13.24
C PRO A 301 -3.86 3.39 12.68
N GLY A 302 -5.04 3.77 13.13
CA GLY A 302 -5.64 5.06 12.83
C GLY A 302 -4.78 6.25 13.26
N TRP A 303 -4.52 7.16 12.32
CA TRP A 303 -3.90 8.47 12.61
C TRP A 303 -4.28 9.46 11.50
N GLY A 304 -5.57 9.78 11.45
CA GLY A 304 -6.12 10.66 10.42
C GLY A 304 -5.88 10.05 9.06
N GLY A 305 -4.98 10.64 8.28
CA GLY A 305 -4.63 10.16 6.94
C GLY A 305 -3.48 9.16 6.86
N HIS A 306 -2.72 8.84 7.91
CA HIS A 306 -1.52 8.00 7.78
C HIS A 306 -1.79 6.49 7.69
N GLY A 307 -2.76 5.97 8.45
CA GLY A 307 -3.02 4.52 8.56
C GLY A 307 -3.69 3.89 7.33
N SER A 308 -4.21 4.70 6.41
CA SER A 308 -5.02 4.26 5.27
C SER A 308 -4.25 3.42 4.23
N GLY A 309 -4.92 2.44 3.62
CA GLY A 309 -4.47 1.71 2.44
C GLY A 309 -3.57 0.51 2.71
N ARG A 310 -3.48 0.02 3.95
CA ARG A 310 -2.61 -1.14 4.27
C ARG A 310 -3.36 -2.45 4.42
N LYS A 311 -4.63 -2.43 4.84
CA LYS A 311 -5.43 -3.65 4.96
C LYS A 311 -5.87 -4.20 3.62
N PHE A 312 -6.32 -3.32 2.71
CA PHE A 312 -6.81 -3.69 1.39
C PHE A 312 -5.90 -4.62 0.57
N PRO A 313 -4.59 -4.32 0.36
CA PRO A 313 -3.75 -5.21 -0.44
C PRO A 313 -3.57 -6.60 0.20
N ILE A 314 -3.58 -6.71 1.53
CA ILE A 314 -3.52 -8.00 2.24
C ILE A 314 -4.78 -8.82 1.92
N VAL A 315 -5.96 -8.22 2.10
CA VAL A 315 -7.24 -8.89 1.85
C VAL A 315 -7.36 -9.28 0.37
N LEU A 316 -7.04 -8.38 -0.56
CA LEU A 316 -7.06 -8.64 -2.00
C LEU A 316 -6.13 -9.81 -2.36
N ALA A 317 -4.89 -9.81 -1.87
CA ALA A 317 -3.95 -10.89 -2.12
C ALA A 317 -4.45 -12.22 -1.56
N GLY A 318 -4.98 -12.26 -0.34
CA GLY A 318 -5.52 -13.48 0.25
C GLY A 318 -6.71 -14.04 -0.53
N LEU A 319 -7.61 -13.17 -0.99
CA LEU A 319 -8.71 -13.56 -1.87
C LEU A 319 -8.19 -14.14 -3.19
N LEU A 320 -7.26 -13.48 -3.87
CA LEU A 320 -6.76 -13.97 -5.15
C LEU A 320 -5.90 -15.23 -5.01
N LEU A 321 -5.13 -15.38 -3.93
CA LEU A 321 -4.28 -16.54 -3.68
C LEU A 321 -5.02 -17.75 -3.08
N GLY A 322 -6.28 -17.58 -2.66
CA GLY A 322 -7.02 -18.65 -1.98
C GLY A 322 -6.57 -18.89 -0.54
N ASP A 323 -5.93 -17.90 0.09
CA ASP A 323 -5.43 -18.00 1.47
C ASP A 323 -6.45 -17.34 2.43
N PRO A 324 -7.25 -18.11 3.19
CA PRO A 324 -8.30 -17.57 4.05
C PRO A 324 -7.76 -16.81 5.27
N GLU A 325 -6.54 -17.13 5.72
CA GLU A 325 -5.91 -16.42 6.84
C GLU A 325 -5.45 -15.03 6.41
N MET A 326 -4.81 -14.94 5.24
CA MET A 326 -4.42 -13.67 4.63
C MET A 326 -5.64 -12.85 4.20
N ALA A 327 -6.70 -13.49 3.69
CA ALA A 327 -7.92 -12.79 3.26
C ALA A 327 -8.67 -12.14 4.43
N ALA A 328 -8.44 -12.60 5.66
CA ALA A 328 -9.11 -12.12 6.85
C ALA A 328 -8.10 -11.76 7.97
N PRO A 329 -7.22 -10.77 7.74
CA PRO A 329 -6.07 -10.53 8.61
C PRO A 329 -6.49 -10.16 10.03
N SER A 330 -7.59 -9.41 10.19
CA SER A 330 -8.13 -9.05 11.49
C SER A 330 -8.72 -10.25 12.23
N ARG A 331 -9.23 -11.29 11.57
CA ARG A 331 -9.63 -12.53 12.26
C ARG A 331 -8.43 -13.37 12.68
N THR A 332 -7.45 -13.50 11.79
CA THR A 332 -6.24 -14.29 12.04
C THR A 332 -5.39 -13.68 13.16
N PHE A 333 -5.27 -12.34 13.17
CA PHE A 333 -4.54 -11.60 14.20
C PHE A 333 -5.47 -10.55 14.83
N PRO A 334 -6.26 -10.90 15.86
CA PRO A 334 -7.28 -9.99 16.40
C PRO A 334 -6.78 -8.63 16.91
N LYS A 335 -5.48 -8.52 17.22
CA LYS A 335 -4.82 -7.31 17.71
C LYS A 335 -4.09 -6.51 16.63
N VAL A 336 -4.12 -6.94 15.37
CA VAL A 336 -3.53 -6.15 14.28
C VAL A 336 -4.39 -4.91 14.05
N GLU A 337 -3.74 -3.77 13.90
CA GLU A 337 -4.42 -2.48 13.74
C GLU A 337 -4.41 -2.02 12.28
N PHE A 338 -5.54 -1.48 11.83
CA PHE A 338 -5.72 -0.92 10.51
C PHE A 338 -6.53 0.37 10.61
N GLY A 339 -6.03 1.46 10.00
CA GLY A 339 -6.66 2.78 10.10
C GLY A 339 -8.10 2.80 9.60
N GLU A 340 -8.41 2.04 8.56
CA GLU A 340 -9.78 1.88 8.04
C GLU A 340 -10.75 1.32 9.09
N ASP A 341 -10.28 0.36 9.89
CA ASP A 341 -11.07 -0.27 10.96
C ASP A 341 -11.16 0.62 12.19
N ASN A 342 -10.02 1.18 12.62
CA ASN A 342 -9.98 1.99 13.85
C ASN A 342 -10.83 3.26 13.72
N GLN A 343 -10.81 3.89 12.55
CA GLN A 343 -11.39 5.21 12.34
C GLN A 343 -12.86 5.16 11.89
N THR A 344 -13.49 3.99 11.84
CA THR A 344 -14.92 3.81 11.56
C THR A 344 -15.59 2.98 12.65
N LEU A 345 -16.76 3.39 13.12
CA LEU A 345 -17.51 2.69 14.19
C LEU A 345 -19.02 2.85 14.03
N TYR A 346 -19.80 2.04 14.74
CA TYR A 346 -21.23 2.31 14.92
C TYR A 346 -21.48 3.10 16.20
N GLY A 347 -22.38 4.08 16.12
CA GLY A 347 -22.85 4.88 17.25
C GLY A 347 -24.05 5.74 16.87
N GLU A 348 -24.39 6.71 17.70
CA GLU A 348 -25.41 7.70 17.40
C GLU A 348 -24.72 9.02 17.05
N GLY A 349 -24.67 9.36 15.76
CA GLY A 349 -24.04 10.58 15.28
C GLY A 349 -24.92 11.80 15.50
N TRP A 350 -24.30 12.97 15.65
CA TRP A 350 -25.03 14.24 15.79
C TRP A 350 -25.91 14.58 14.57
N THR A 351 -25.63 13.96 13.42
CA THR A 351 -26.42 14.07 12.18
C THR A 351 -27.56 13.03 12.09
N GLY A 352 -27.74 12.17 13.10
CA GLY A 352 -28.63 11.01 13.07
C GLY A 352 -28.04 9.78 12.35
N ALA A 353 -26.82 9.89 11.80
CA ALA A 353 -26.13 8.76 11.18
C ALA A 353 -25.71 7.69 12.20
N ARG A 354 -25.67 6.42 11.77
CA ARG A 354 -25.21 5.30 12.60
C ARG A 354 -23.74 4.91 12.41
N ALA A 355 -23.26 4.89 11.16
CA ALA A 355 -21.85 4.61 10.87
C ALA A 355 -21.05 5.91 10.95
N LEU A 356 -20.12 6.02 11.89
CA LEU A 356 -19.44 7.25 12.28
C LEU A 356 -17.94 7.21 11.97
N PHE A 357 -17.35 8.39 11.81
CA PHE A 357 -15.89 8.55 11.91
C PHE A 357 -15.48 8.60 13.38
N ALA A 358 -14.60 7.68 13.78
CA ALA A 358 -14.13 7.55 15.16
C ALA A 358 -13.03 8.55 15.54
N GLY A 359 -12.66 9.46 14.64
CA GLY A 359 -11.63 10.47 14.87
C GLY A 359 -10.24 10.08 14.40
N HIS A 360 -9.27 10.93 14.72
CA HIS A 360 -7.92 10.82 14.18
C HIS A 360 -7.26 9.51 14.63
N SER A 361 -7.36 9.17 15.92
CA SER A 361 -6.79 7.92 16.45
C SER A 361 -7.74 6.74 16.38
N GLY A 362 -9.04 6.99 16.19
CA GLY A 362 -10.05 5.94 16.18
C GLY A 362 -10.09 5.12 17.47
N ILE A 363 -10.71 3.95 17.40
CA ILE A 363 -10.73 2.93 18.46
C ILE A 363 -9.77 1.81 18.06
N GLN A 364 -8.74 1.57 18.89
CA GLN A 364 -7.80 0.48 18.67
C GLN A 364 -8.49 -0.86 18.92
N ARG A 365 -8.29 -1.83 18.04
CA ARG A 365 -8.89 -3.16 18.15
C ARG A 365 -8.30 -3.93 19.32
N ALA A 366 -7.01 -3.76 19.59
CA ALA A 366 -6.30 -4.44 20.65
C ALA A 366 -6.75 -4.01 22.06
N SER A 367 -7.15 -2.76 22.26
CA SER A 367 -7.56 -2.22 23.56
C SER A 367 -9.06 -1.93 23.69
N GLY A 368 -9.80 -1.80 22.58
CA GLY A 368 -11.18 -1.34 22.58
C GLY A 368 -11.33 0.14 22.95
N THR A 369 -10.24 0.91 22.99
CA THR A 369 -10.21 2.31 23.40
C THR A 369 -9.48 3.18 22.38
N ALA A 370 -9.74 4.49 22.40
CA ALA A 370 -8.92 5.44 21.67
C ALA A 370 -7.56 5.60 22.37
N GLU A 371 -6.47 5.41 21.64
CA GLU A 371 -5.10 5.65 22.14
C GLU A 371 -4.91 7.13 22.55
N ARG A 372 -5.61 8.04 21.86
CA ARG A 372 -5.58 9.49 22.09
C ARG A 372 -7.01 10.01 22.15
N PRO A 373 -7.70 9.90 23.30
CA PRO A 373 -9.14 10.17 23.39
C PRO A 373 -9.52 11.62 23.05
N HIS A 374 -8.60 12.58 23.16
CA HIS A 374 -8.83 13.97 22.76
C HIS A 374 -9.00 14.16 21.24
N TRP A 375 -8.55 13.20 20.42
CA TRP A 375 -8.75 13.18 18.97
C TRP A 375 -9.94 12.33 18.50
N GLY A 376 -10.76 11.83 19.43
CA GLY A 376 -11.99 11.10 19.13
C GLY A 376 -12.16 9.82 19.95
N PRO A 377 -13.33 9.16 19.86
CA PRO A 377 -14.48 9.50 19.01
C PRO A 377 -15.10 10.87 19.27
N TYR A 378 -15.66 11.51 18.23
CA TYR A 378 -16.27 12.85 18.36
C TYR A 378 -17.57 13.03 17.58
N GLU A 379 -17.84 12.23 16.54
CA GLU A 379 -19.04 12.38 15.71
C GLU A 379 -20.37 12.15 16.45
N HIS A 380 -20.34 11.62 17.68
CA HIS A 380 -21.51 11.51 18.54
C HIS A 380 -21.87 12.83 19.25
N LEU A 381 -20.98 13.82 19.21
CA LEU A 381 -21.16 15.13 19.83
C LEU A 381 -21.60 16.14 18.78
N HIS A 382 -22.51 17.05 19.15
CA HIS A 382 -22.88 18.19 18.31
C HIS A 382 -21.66 19.10 18.09
N PRO A 383 -21.48 19.75 16.93
CA PRO A 383 -20.30 20.58 16.66
C PRO A 383 -20.00 21.64 17.72
N SER A 384 -21.00 22.17 18.42
CA SER A 384 -20.82 23.12 19.53
C SER A 384 -20.03 22.57 20.73
N GLN A 385 -19.87 21.25 20.83
CA GLN A 385 -19.17 20.57 21.92
C GLN A 385 -17.74 20.15 21.55
N TRP A 386 -17.33 20.32 20.30
CA TRP A 386 -16.04 19.84 19.83
C TRP A 386 -14.87 20.67 20.38
N THR A 387 -13.86 19.98 20.87
CA THR A 387 -12.56 20.58 21.19
C THR A 387 -11.79 20.93 19.91
N ALA A 388 -10.68 21.67 20.06
CA ALA A 388 -9.81 21.96 18.92
C ALA A 388 -9.25 20.69 18.24
N GLN A 389 -8.94 19.68 19.05
CA GLN A 389 -8.43 18.39 18.63
C GLN A 389 -9.47 17.54 17.90
N GLN A 390 -10.74 17.61 18.32
CA GLN A 390 -11.85 16.94 17.64
C GLN A 390 -12.21 17.65 16.32
N ARG A 391 -12.17 18.99 16.29
CA ARG A 391 -12.28 19.76 15.03
C ARG A 391 -11.16 19.40 14.05
N GLN A 392 -9.93 19.24 14.53
CA GLN A 392 -8.83 18.74 13.68
C GLN A 392 -9.13 17.35 13.13
N SER A 393 -9.79 16.49 13.90
CA SER A 393 -10.19 15.15 13.44
C SER A 393 -11.22 15.21 12.32
N GLU A 394 -12.20 16.11 12.38
CA GLU A 394 -13.14 16.40 11.28
C GLU A 394 -12.43 16.96 10.04
N ALA A 395 -11.40 17.80 10.22
CA ALA A 395 -10.59 18.28 9.10
C ALA A 395 -9.89 17.12 8.36
N TYR A 396 -9.29 16.19 9.09
CA TYR A 396 -8.63 15.01 8.50
C TYR A 396 -9.63 14.01 7.90
N ARG A 397 -10.82 13.87 8.52
CA ARG A 397 -11.91 13.08 7.96
C ARG A 397 -12.24 13.54 6.53
N ARG A 398 -12.35 14.86 6.33
CA ARG A 398 -12.79 15.48 5.09
C ARG A 398 -11.70 15.68 4.05
N ALA A 399 -10.51 16.11 4.48
CA ALA A 399 -9.43 16.47 3.55
C ALA A 399 -8.54 15.28 3.15
N ASN A 400 -8.46 14.23 3.97
CA ASN A 400 -7.49 13.17 3.77
C ASN A 400 -8.09 11.76 3.75
N THR A 401 -8.95 11.46 4.71
CA THR A 401 -9.18 10.08 5.12
C THR A 401 -10.28 9.42 4.30
N SER A 402 -11.51 9.94 4.38
CA SER A 402 -12.70 9.25 3.88
C SER A 402 -12.69 9.05 2.38
N SER A 403 -12.27 10.07 1.65
CA SER A 403 -12.21 10.08 0.18
C SER A 403 -11.13 9.15 -0.37
N SER A 404 -10.15 8.70 0.45
CA SER A 404 -9.15 7.71 0.05
C SER A 404 -9.64 6.26 0.08
N TRP A 405 -10.79 6.00 0.72
CA TRP A 405 -11.31 4.65 0.97
C TRP A 405 -12.38 4.20 -0.03
N VAL A 406 -12.94 5.12 -0.83
CA VAL A 406 -14.11 4.89 -1.67
C VAL A 406 -13.89 3.72 -2.65
N GLY A 407 -12.78 3.72 -3.38
CA GLY A 407 -12.50 2.65 -4.34
C GLY A 407 -12.16 1.32 -3.67
N GLN A 408 -11.44 1.34 -2.55
CA GLN A 408 -11.18 0.12 -1.76
C GLN A 408 -12.49 -0.56 -1.31
N ALA A 409 -13.42 0.21 -0.74
CA ALA A 409 -14.71 -0.31 -0.30
C ALA A 409 -15.53 -0.86 -1.48
N LEU A 410 -15.58 -0.14 -2.61
CA LEU A 410 -16.30 -0.58 -3.79
C LEU A 410 -15.69 -1.85 -4.40
N THR A 411 -14.36 -1.94 -4.52
CA THR A 411 -13.69 -3.16 -4.99
C THR A 411 -14.01 -4.36 -4.10
N LEU A 412 -13.98 -4.19 -2.77
CA LEU A 412 -14.33 -5.27 -1.85
C LEU A 412 -15.79 -5.71 -2.00
N ARG A 413 -16.73 -4.79 -2.24
CA ARG A 413 -18.14 -5.14 -2.53
C ARG A 413 -18.30 -5.89 -3.85
N LEU A 414 -17.60 -5.46 -4.90
CA LEU A 414 -17.59 -6.14 -6.19
C LEU A 414 -17.05 -7.58 -6.08
N LEU A 415 -16.13 -7.81 -5.14
CA LEU A 415 -15.58 -9.13 -4.80
C LEU A 415 -16.40 -9.89 -3.75
N ARG A 416 -17.46 -9.31 -3.19
CA ARG A 416 -18.26 -9.85 -2.07
C ARG A 416 -17.41 -10.21 -0.84
N ALA A 417 -16.44 -9.35 -0.54
CA ALA A 417 -15.40 -9.55 0.45
C ALA A 417 -15.69 -8.86 1.81
N GLU A 418 -16.89 -8.36 2.04
CA GLU A 418 -17.27 -7.64 3.27
C GLU A 418 -17.09 -8.52 4.51
N GLN A 419 -17.45 -9.81 4.40
CA GLN A 419 -17.20 -10.78 5.45
C GLN A 419 -15.70 -11.00 5.65
N ALA A 420 -14.89 -11.08 4.59
CA ALA A 420 -13.44 -11.23 4.71
C ALA A 420 -12.80 -10.02 5.40
N TRP A 421 -13.30 -8.81 5.09
CA TRP A 421 -12.87 -7.57 5.73
C TRP A 421 -13.18 -7.52 7.23
N ASP A 422 -14.28 -8.12 7.70
CA ASP A 422 -14.57 -8.26 9.14
C ASP A 422 -14.80 -6.94 9.89
N HIS A 423 -15.32 -5.91 9.20
CA HIS A 423 -15.66 -4.61 9.82
C HIS A 423 -16.78 -3.88 9.05
N PRO A 424 -18.06 -4.20 9.29
CA PRO A 424 -19.19 -3.62 8.56
C PRO A 424 -19.29 -2.09 8.63
N ALA A 425 -18.91 -1.49 9.77
CA ALA A 425 -18.94 -0.04 9.96
C ALA A 425 -18.12 0.72 8.91
N PHE A 426 -17.05 0.12 8.38
CA PHE A 426 -16.26 0.73 7.29
C PHE A 426 -17.09 0.92 6.02
N PHE A 427 -17.84 -0.10 5.60
CA PHE A 427 -18.63 -0.04 4.37
C PHE A 427 -19.80 0.93 4.50
N ASP A 428 -20.53 0.85 5.61
CA ASP A 428 -21.67 1.75 5.85
C ASP A 428 -21.22 3.20 6.01
N TYR A 429 -20.04 3.41 6.59
CA TYR A 429 -19.42 4.72 6.68
C TYR A 429 -19.08 5.29 5.30
N VAL A 430 -18.48 4.48 4.41
CA VAL A 430 -18.13 4.92 3.05
C VAL A 430 -19.38 5.18 2.21
N ASP A 431 -20.44 4.37 2.35
CA ASP A 431 -21.73 4.63 1.73
C ASP A 431 -22.27 5.99 2.16
N ARG A 432 -22.36 6.23 3.48
CA ARG A 432 -22.77 7.52 4.03
C ARG A 432 -21.91 8.66 3.50
N TRP A 433 -20.58 8.48 3.50
CA TRP A 433 -19.67 9.49 2.95
C TRP A 433 -20.02 9.83 1.51
N MET A 434 -20.40 8.87 0.69
CA MET A 434 -20.69 9.09 -0.73
C MET A 434 -22.11 9.59 -1.02
N THR A 435 -23.09 9.29 -0.16
CA THR A 435 -24.52 9.47 -0.49
C THR A 435 -25.29 10.37 0.47
N ASP A 436 -24.69 10.89 1.54
CA ASP A 436 -25.40 11.76 2.49
C ASP A 436 -25.91 13.06 1.81
N PRO A 437 -27.24 13.24 1.68
CA PRO A 437 -27.81 14.39 0.98
C PRO A 437 -27.72 15.68 1.80
N ASN A 438 -27.46 15.57 3.11
CA ASN A 438 -27.51 16.67 4.06
C ASN A 438 -26.12 17.25 4.36
N ASP A 439 -25.06 16.85 3.62
CA ASP A 439 -23.70 17.35 3.87
C ASP A 439 -23.61 18.88 3.87
N ARG A 440 -24.37 19.56 2.99
CA ARG A 440 -24.41 21.02 2.97
C ARG A 440 -24.88 21.59 4.32
N ASP A 441 -25.97 21.07 4.87
CA ASP A 441 -26.52 21.52 6.15
C ASP A 441 -25.56 21.16 7.29
N HIS A 442 -24.94 19.98 7.24
CA HIS A 442 -23.92 19.57 8.20
C HIS A 442 -22.72 20.54 8.20
N ARG A 443 -22.22 20.91 7.02
CA ARG A 443 -21.11 21.87 6.87
C ARG A 443 -21.49 23.26 7.40
N LEU A 444 -22.70 23.74 7.10
CA LEU A 444 -23.19 25.02 7.60
C LEU A 444 -23.27 25.04 9.13
N GLU A 445 -23.75 23.96 9.75
CA GLU A 445 -23.81 23.85 11.21
C GLU A 445 -22.41 23.78 11.83
N ILE A 446 -21.47 23.03 11.22
CA ILE A 446 -20.07 23.02 11.67
C ILE A 446 -19.46 24.43 11.60
N MET A 447 -19.64 25.14 10.49
CA MET A 447 -19.10 26.50 10.31
C MET A 447 -19.74 27.53 11.26
N ARG A 448 -21.00 27.32 11.67
CA ARG A 448 -21.67 28.17 12.68
C ARG A 448 -20.94 28.14 14.03
N HIS A 449 -20.47 26.96 14.46
CA HIS A 449 -19.74 26.81 15.73
C HIS A 449 -18.22 26.93 15.58
N HIS A 450 -17.71 26.77 14.35
CA HIS A 450 -16.29 26.82 14.01
C HIS A 450 -16.05 27.69 12.77
N PRO A 451 -16.24 29.02 12.84
CA PRO A 451 -16.21 29.90 11.66
C PRO A 451 -14.85 29.97 10.93
N GLY A 452 -13.76 29.58 11.60
CA GLY A 452 -12.43 29.44 10.98
C GLY A 452 -12.23 28.14 10.20
N PHE A 453 -13.18 27.21 10.27
CA PHE A 453 -13.12 25.94 9.56
C PHE A 453 -13.78 26.09 8.18
N ASN A 454 -12.97 26.41 7.17
CA ASN A 454 -13.50 26.68 5.83
C ASN A 454 -14.01 25.40 5.14
N LEU A 455 -15.31 25.14 5.27
CA LEU A 455 -16.04 24.06 4.61
C LEU A 455 -17.04 24.62 3.59
N ASP A 456 -16.80 25.81 3.03
CA ASP A 456 -17.68 26.41 2.03
C ASP A 456 -17.54 25.72 0.65
N ASP A 457 -18.28 26.22 -0.35
CA ASP A 457 -18.29 25.63 -1.70
C ASP A 457 -17.04 25.94 -2.54
N ARG A 458 -16.07 26.70 -1.99
CA ARG A 458 -14.74 26.88 -2.57
C ARG A 458 -13.82 25.70 -2.24
N ALA A 459 -14.10 24.97 -1.15
CA ALA A 459 -13.32 23.82 -0.70
C ALA A 459 -13.99 22.47 -1.03
N ARG A 460 -14.48 22.27 -2.27
CA ARG A 460 -15.26 21.09 -2.68
C ARG A 460 -14.60 19.73 -2.40
N HIS A 461 -13.27 19.68 -2.34
CA HIS A 461 -12.52 18.47 -1.98
C HIS A 461 -12.76 17.99 -0.53
N THR A 462 -13.36 18.82 0.32
CA THR A 462 -13.74 18.50 1.71
C THR A 462 -15.20 18.07 1.87
N HIS A 463 -15.98 18.11 0.79
CA HIS A 463 -17.39 17.75 0.82
C HIS A 463 -17.54 16.22 0.85
N GLN A 464 -18.55 15.75 1.55
CA GLN A 464 -18.99 14.37 1.40
C GLN A 464 -19.43 14.13 -0.05
N GLY A 465 -19.19 12.93 -0.58
CA GLY A 465 -19.34 12.61 -1.99
C GLY A 465 -18.05 12.75 -2.80
N ASN A 466 -17.00 13.36 -2.24
CA ASN A 466 -15.70 13.43 -2.88
C ASN A 466 -14.98 12.06 -2.87
N ALA A 467 -14.49 11.63 -4.02
CA ALA A 467 -13.69 10.42 -4.20
C ALA A 467 -12.26 10.71 -4.71
N TRP A 468 -11.86 11.99 -4.71
CA TRP A 468 -10.63 12.55 -5.31
C TRP A 468 -10.52 12.36 -6.82
N GLU A 469 -10.44 11.11 -7.26
CA GLU A 469 -10.23 10.75 -8.65
C GLU A 469 -11.57 10.65 -9.38
N PRO A 470 -11.75 11.34 -10.52
CA PRO A 470 -12.98 11.24 -11.34
C PRO A 470 -13.31 9.79 -11.71
N PHE A 471 -12.28 8.97 -11.98
CA PHE A 471 -12.43 7.54 -12.22
C PHE A 471 -13.16 6.81 -11.08
N VAL A 472 -12.74 7.04 -9.83
CA VAL A 472 -13.35 6.40 -8.65
C VAL A 472 -14.79 6.84 -8.50
N ARG A 473 -15.08 8.14 -8.76
CA ARG A 473 -16.44 8.66 -8.76
C ARG A 473 -17.32 7.97 -9.82
N SER A 474 -16.85 7.88 -11.06
CA SER A 474 -17.57 7.19 -12.15
C SER A 474 -17.83 5.72 -11.86
N MET A 475 -16.85 5.03 -11.26
CA MET A 475 -17.01 3.64 -10.84
C MET A 475 -18.07 3.51 -9.74
N TRP A 476 -18.03 4.40 -8.75
CA TRP A 476 -19.03 4.45 -7.68
C TRP A 476 -20.45 4.65 -8.25
N ASP A 477 -20.66 5.69 -9.05
CA ASP A 477 -21.99 6.03 -9.57
C ASP A 477 -22.59 4.92 -10.45
N ARG A 478 -21.75 4.08 -11.09
CA ARG A 478 -22.19 2.97 -11.94
C ARG A 478 -22.44 1.66 -11.19
N HIS A 479 -21.68 1.41 -10.13
CA HIS A 479 -21.55 0.07 -9.56
C HIS A 479 -21.81 -0.02 -8.06
N ALA A 480 -21.80 1.09 -7.33
CA ALA A 480 -22.36 1.10 -6.00
C ALA A 480 -23.85 0.83 -6.13
N SER A 481 -24.30 -0.33 -5.66
CA SER A 481 -25.73 -0.55 -5.47
C SER A 481 -26.24 0.54 -4.53
N PRO A 482 -27.42 1.13 -4.74
CA PRO A 482 -28.02 1.97 -3.70
C PRO A 482 -28.03 1.13 -2.43
N PRO A 483 -27.50 1.61 -1.30
CA PRO A 483 -27.57 0.85 -0.07
C PRO A 483 -29.04 0.51 0.18
N PRO A 484 -29.37 -0.67 0.74
CA PRO A 484 -30.65 -0.80 1.40
C PRO A 484 -30.66 0.30 2.46
N TYR A 485 -31.34 1.41 2.17
CA TYR A 485 -31.66 2.42 3.15
C TYR A 485 -32.57 1.71 4.16
N SER A 486 -31.98 1.14 5.21
CA SER A 486 -32.73 0.63 6.34
C SER A 486 -32.55 1.65 7.45
N PRO A 487 -33.51 2.57 7.62
CA PRO A 487 -33.72 3.15 8.93
C PRO A 487 -34.24 2.00 9.80
N ARG A 488 -33.33 1.33 10.49
CA ARG A 488 -33.66 0.55 11.68
C ARG A 488 -32.87 1.07 12.84
#